data_AF-A0A0R1VFQ9-F1
#
_entry.id   AF-A0A0R1VFQ9-F1
#
_cell.length_a   1.000
_cell.length_b   1.000
_cell.length_c   1.000
_cell.angle_alpha   90.00
_cell.angle_beta   90.00
_cell.angle_gamma   90.00
#
_symmetry.space_group_name_H-M   'P 1'
#
loop_
_entity.id
_entity.type
_entity.pdbx_description
1 polymer ?
#
loop_
_entity_poly.entity_id
_entity_poly.type
_entity_poly.pdbx_seq_one_letter_code
_entity_poly.pdbx_strand_id
1 'polypeptide(L)' 'MRHGQTYFNLWHKIQGGVDSSLTEKGINLAKEMGRYFNENNIHFDKAYASTAL' A
#
# COMPACT_ATOMS: atom_id res chain seq x y z
N MET A 1 -0.85 5.77 5.65
CA MET A 1 -0.61 5.67 4.20
C MET A 1 -1.72 4.83 3.58
N ARG A 2 -2.25 5.24 2.42
CA ARG A 2 -3.28 4.45 1.69
C ARG A 2 -2.57 3.47 0.77
N HIS A 3 -2.99 2.20 0.79
CA HIS A 3 -2.43 1.17 -0.09
C HIS A 3 -2.52 1.58 -1.57
N GLY A 4 -1.59 1.06 -2.37
CA GLY A 4 -1.52 1.31 -3.80
C GLY A 4 -2.56 0.52 -4.62
N GLN A 5 -2.32 0.43 -5.92
CA GLN A 5 -3.17 -0.31 -6.86
C GLN A 5 -3.21 -1.82 -6.53
N THR A 6 -4.40 -2.43 -6.62
CA THR A 6 -4.67 -3.87 -6.42
C THR A 6 -5.22 -4.43 -7.72
N TYR A 7 -5.20 -5.75 -7.92
CA TYR A 7 -5.76 -6.34 -9.15
C TYR A 7 -7.27 -6.04 -9.29
N PHE A 8 -8.02 -5.98 -8.18
CA PHE A 8 -9.44 -5.66 -8.23
C PHE A 8 -9.70 -4.23 -8.72
N ASN A 9 -8.95 -3.25 -8.22
CA ASN A 9 -9.13 -1.88 -8.71
C ASN A 9 -8.60 -1.70 -10.15
N LEU A 10 -7.60 -2.48 -10.57
CA LEU A 10 -7.16 -2.54 -11.97
C LEU A 10 -8.27 -3.07 -12.88
N TRP A 11 -9.02 -4.07 -12.43
CA TRP A 11 -10.16 -4.65 -13.16
C TRP A 11 -11.49 -3.92 -12.92
N HIS A 12 -11.46 -2.75 -12.28
CA HIS A 12 -12.66 -1.97 -11.95
C HIS A 12 -13.71 -2.76 -11.15
N LYS A 13 -13.26 -3.61 -10.22
CA LYS A 13 -14.09 -4.38 -9.29
C LYS A 13 -14.04 -3.80 -7.88
N ILE A 14 -15.13 -3.98 -7.15
CA ILE A 14 -15.20 -3.66 -5.72
C ILE A 14 -14.57 -4.82 -4.94
N GLN A 15 -13.58 -4.51 -4.09
CA GLN A 15 -12.84 -5.51 -3.30
C GLN A 15 -13.57 -5.91 -2.00
N GLY A 16 -14.24 -4.97 -1.33
CA GLY A 16 -14.90 -5.26 -0.05
C GLY A 16 -13.91 -5.78 0.99
N GLY A 17 -14.24 -6.90 1.63
CA GLY A 17 -13.41 -7.56 2.65
C GLY A 17 -12.44 -8.62 2.12
N VAL A 18 -12.21 -8.69 0.80
CA VAL A 18 -11.28 -9.68 0.20
C VAL A 18 -9.85 -9.12 0.18
N ASP A 19 -8.84 -9.93 0.48
CA ASP A 19 -7.43 -9.54 0.32
C ASP A 19 -6.93 -9.74 -1.12
N SER A 20 -7.23 -8.77 -1.98
CA SER A 20 -6.64 -8.72 -3.32
C SER A 20 -5.21 -8.21 -3.23
N SER A 21 -4.27 -8.99 -3.77
CA SER A 21 -2.87 -8.58 -3.89
C SER A 21 -2.70 -7.21 -4.58
N LEU A 22 -1.68 -6.48 -4.15
CA LEU A 22 -1.20 -5.30 -4.86
C LEU A 22 -0.65 -5.69 -6.23
N THR A 23 -0.85 -4.81 -7.22
CA THR A 23 -0.14 -4.93 -8.50
C THR A 23 1.31 -4.49 -8.32
N GLU A 24 2.17 -4.77 -9.30
CA GLU A 24 3.54 -4.27 -9.32
C GLU A 24 3.61 -2.74 -9.15
N LYS A 25 2.68 -2.01 -9.78
CA LYS A 25 2.52 -0.56 -9.60
C LYS A 25 2.24 -0.19 -8.14
N GLY A 26 1.34 -0.92 -7.47
CA GLY A 26 1.04 -0.72 -6.05
C GLY A 26 2.24 -0.97 -5.14
N ILE A 27 3.02 -2.03 -5.42
CA ILE A 27 4.24 -2.37 -4.69
C ILE A 27 5.32 -1.29 -4.88
N ASN A 28 5.53 -0.84 -6.11
CA ASN A 28 6.54 0.17 -6.42
C ASN A 28 6.23 1.52 -5.77
N LEU A 29 4.95 1.91 -5.71
CA LEU A 29 4.51 3.10 -4.96
C LEU A 29 4.86 2.99 -3.46
N ALA A 30 4.62 1.84 -2.85
CA ALA A 30 4.96 1.63 -1.43
C ALA A 30 6.47 1.73 -1.19
N LYS A 31 7.29 1.17 -2.10
CA LYS A 31 8.76 1.29 -2.04
C LYS A 31 9.22 2.74 -2.19
N GLU A 32 8.61 3.50 -3.10
CA GLU A 32 8.93 4.92 -3.31
C GLU A 32 8.60 5.76 -2.08
N MET A 33 7.43 5.54 -1.46
CA MET A 33 7.08 6.19 -0.20
C MET A 33 8.05 5.85 0.93
N GLY A 34 8.51 4.60 0.99
CA GLY A 34 9.56 4.19 1.93
C GLY A 34 10.87 4.96 1.73
N ARG A 35 11.31 5.13 0.47
CA ARG A 35 12.48 5.98 0.16
C ARG A 35 12.25 7.43 0.56
N TYR A 36 11.09 7.98 0.25
CA TYR A 36 10.72 9.34 0.63
C TYR A 36 10.82 9.55 2.15
N PHE A 37 10.27 8.65 2.96
CA PHE A 37 10.38 8.77 4.42
C PHE A 37 11.83 8.74 4.90
N ASN A 38 12.67 7.87 4.34
CA ASN A 38 14.08 7.79 4.68
C ASN A 38 14.85 9.06 4.28
N GLU A 39 14.68 9.52 3.04
CA GLU A 39 15.36 10.71 2.49
C GLU A 39 15.00 11.99 3.25
N ASN A 40 13.77 12.06 3.78
CA ASN A 40 13.29 13.21 4.56
C ASN A 40 13.48 13.02 6.08
N ASN A 41 14.19 11.98 6.52
CA ASN A 41 14.41 11.66 7.94
C ASN A 41 13.11 11.60 8.77
N ILE A 42 12.03 11.11 8.16
CA ILE A 42 10.73 10.95 8.83
C ILE A 42 10.77 9.68 9.68
N HIS A 43 10.74 9.83 11.00
CA HIS A 43 10.68 8.72 11.96
C HIS A 43 9.28 8.51 12.51
N PHE A 44 8.93 7.25 12.72
CA PHE A 44 7.68 6.85 13.34
C PHE A 44 7.98 6.01 14.57
N ASP A 45 7.46 6.40 15.73
CA ASP A 45 7.60 5.60 16.97
C ASP A 45 6.71 4.36 16.96
N LYS A 46 5.59 4.42 16.22
CA LYS A 46 4.59 3.35 16.12
C LYS A 46 3.99 3.32 14.72
N ALA A 47 3.66 2.12 14.25
CA ALA A 47 2.99 1.88 12.97
C ALA A 47 1.80 0.93 13.16
N TYR A 48 0.68 1.22 12.50
CA TYR A 48 -0.55 0.42 12.57
C TYR A 48 -1.09 0.19 11.15
N ALA A 49 -1.67 -1.00 10.91
CA ALA A 49 -2.28 -1.37 9.65
C ALA A 49 -3.52 -2.24 9.88
N SER A 50 -4.42 -2.30 8.89
CA SER A 50 -5.57 -3.23 8.88
C SER A 50 -5.10 -4.68 8.75
N THR A 51 -5.88 -5.62 9.27
CA THR A 51 -5.62 -7.07 9.19
C THR A 51 -6.15 -7.68 7.89
N ALA A 52 -5.79 -7.13 6.73
CA ALA A 52 -6.19 -7.76 5.46
C ALA A 52 -5.70 -9.23 5.48
N LEU A 53 -6.64 -10.18 5.43
CA LEU A 53 -6.46 -11.63 5.50
C LEU A 53 -6.73 -12.26 4.14
#